data_AF-A0A7X4EX51-F1
#
_entry.id   AF-A0A7X4EX51-F1
#
_cell.length_a   1.000
_cell.length_b   1.000
_cell.length_c   1.000
_cell.angle_alpha   90.00
_cell.angle_beta   90.00
_cell.angle_gamma   90.00
#
_symmetry.space_group_name_H-M   'P 1'
#
loop_
_entity.id
_entity.type
_entity.pdbx_description
1 polymer ?
#
loop_
_entity_poly.entity_id
_entity_poly.type
_entity_poly.pdbx_seq_one_letter_code
_entity_poly.pdbx_strand_id
1 'polypeptide(L)' 'MSPNDDFSGEPAGPIAYMAGNGVAANLFMFAILAAGLIALSGLERESWPVLAFNHIEGSVAYPGATPDEVEEAIVVK' A
#
# COMPACT_ATOMS: atom_id res chain seq x y z
N MET A 1 -0.44 -23.91 -45.89
CA MET A 1 -0.45 -25.06 -44.98
C MET A 1 0.32 -24.69 -43.73
N SER A 2 -0.41 -24.39 -42.67
CA SER A 2 -0.04 -24.49 -41.24
C SER A 2 -1.37 -24.33 -40.50
N PRO A 3 -1.61 -24.94 -39.33
CA PRO A 3 -0.66 -25.02 -38.22
C PRO A 3 -0.73 -26.35 -37.43
N ASN A 4 0.15 -26.55 -36.46
CA ASN A 4 -0.16 -26.96 -35.07
C ASN A 4 1.15 -27.38 -34.40
N ASP A 5 1.71 -26.44 -33.65
CA ASP A 5 2.78 -26.72 -32.72
C ASP A 5 2.10 -27.30 -31.47
N ASP A 6 2.15 -28.63 -31.35
CA ASP A 6 1.54 -29.37 -30.27
C ASP A 6 2.30 -29.09 -28.97
N PHE A 7 1.74 -28.24 -28.12
CA PHE A 7 2.25 -27.99 -26.76
C PHE A 7 1.99 -29.22 -25.85
N SER A 8 2.60 -30.36 -26.15
CA SER A 8 2.64 -31.52 -25.25
C SER A 8 3.86 -31.41 -24.32
N GLY A 9 3.93 -30.32 -23.57
CA GLY A 9 4.79 -30.30 -22.39
C GLY A 9 4.08 -31.11 -21.31
N GLU A 10 4.71 -32.17 -20.79
CA GLU A 10 4.29 -32.75 -19.52
C GLU A 10 4.04 -31.60 -18.53
N PRO A 11 2.93 -31.60 -17.76
CA PRO A 11 2.68 -30.56 -16.78
C PRO A 11 3.76 -30.67 -15.70
N ALA A 12 4.89 -30.03 -15.95
CA ALA A 12 6.06 -29.96 -15.10
C ALA A 12 6.09 -28.54 -14.56
N GLY A 13 5.87 -28.42 -13.25
CA GLY A 13 5.85 -27.13 -12.59
C GLY A 13 5.51 -27.27 -11.13
N PRO A 14 5.77 -26.24 -10.32
CA PRO A 14 5.52 -26.26 -8.89
C PRO A 14 4.03 -26.54 -8.58
N ILE A 15 3.12 -25.99 -9.38
CA ILE A 15 1.68 -26.25 -9.25
C ILE A 15 1.34 -27.70 -9.60
N ALA A 16 1.89 -28.24 -10.70
CA ALA A 16 1.64 -29.62 -11.10
C ALA A 16 2.20 -30.64 -10.10
N TYR A 17 3.35 -30.34 -9.49
CA TYR A 17 3.94 -31.14 -8.42
C TYR A 17 3.08 -31.12 -7.14
N MET A 18 2.57 -29.95 -6.74
CA MET A 18 1.65 -29.80 -5.61
C MET A 18 0.30 -30.48 -5.86
N ALA A 19 -0.20 -30.47 -7.09
CA ALA A 19 -1.41 -31.19 -7.48
C ALA A 19 -1.23 -32.71 -7.41
N GLY A 20 -0.03 -33.23 -7.72
CA GLY A 20 0.31 -34.65 -7.59
C GLY A 20 0.70 -35.10 -6.18
N ASN A 21 1.13 -34.18 -5.31
CA ASN A 21 1.59 -34.48 -3.95
C ASN A 21 0.87 -33.58 -2.93
N GLY A 22 -0.28 -34.04 -2.42
CA GLY A 22 -1.09 -33.30 -1.46
C GLY A 22 -0.36 -32.91 -0.16
N VAL A 23 0.68 -33.66 0.23
CA VAL A 23 1.52 -33.33 1.39
C VAL A 23 2.25 -31.99 1.20
N ALA A 24 2.79 -31.74 0.00
CA ALA A 24 3.47 -30.49 -0.33
C ALA A 24 2.49 -29.30 -0.33
N ALA A 25 1.29 -29.49 -0.89
CA ALA A 25 0.24 -28.48 -0.88
C ALA A 25 -0.24 -28.13 0.53
N ASN A 26 -0.46 -29.14 1.39
CA ASN A 26 -0.91 -28.93 2.77
C ASN A 26 0.16 -28.23 3.62
N LEU A 27 1.44 -28.61 3.49
CA LEU A 27 2.53 -27.92 4.17
C LEU A 27 2.62 -26.45 3.74
N PHE A 28 2.47 -26.18 2.44
CA PHE A 28 2.47 -24.82 1.92
C PHE A 28 1.30 -24.00 2.45
N MET A 29 0.10 -24.59 2.51
CA MET A 29 -1.08 -23.97 3.13
C MET A 29 -0.80 -23.62 4.60
N PHE A 30 -0.27 -24.56 5.39
CA PHE A 30 0.06 -24.31 6.80
C PHE A 30 1.13 -23.23 6.97
N ALA A 31 2.14 -23.20 6.10
CA ALA A 31 3.18 -22.19 6.11
C ALA A 31 2.61 -20.77 5.90
N ILE A 32 1.71 -20.60 4.92
CA ILE A 32 1.04 -19.32 4.67
C ILE A 32 0.16 -18.92 5.86
N LEU A 33 -0.61 -19.86 6.41
CA LEU A 33 -1.49 -19.58 7.54
C LEU A 33 -0.70 -19.17 8.79
N ALA A 34 0.39 -19.88 9.11
CA ALA A 34 1.25 -19.55 10.24
C ALA A 34 1.90 -18.17 10.07
N ALA A 35 2.43 -17.86 8.88
CA ALA A 35 3.00 -16.55 8.57
C ALA A 35 1.95 -15.43 8.69
N GLY A 36 0.73 -15.67 8.20
CA GLY A 36 -0.39 -14.74 8.31
C GLY A 36 -0.79 -14.48 9.76
N LEU A 37 -0.88 -15.51 10.59
CA LEU A 37 -1.19 -15.36 12.02
C LEU A 37 -0.14 -14.53 12.77
N ILE A 38 1.14 -14.75 12.47
CA ILE A 38 2.22 -13.94 13.04
C ILE A 38 2.08 -12.47 12.59
N ALA A 39 1.89 -12.24 11.29
CA ALA A 39 1.71 -10.89 10.74
C ALA A 39 0.51 -10.15 11.34
N LEU A 40 -0.60 -10.85 11.60
CA LEU A 40 -1.80 -10.27 12.22
C LEU A 40 -1.53 -9.75 13.64
N SER A 41 -0.63 -10.37 14.40
CA SER A 41 -0.28 -9.93 15.75
C SER A 41 0.53 -8.63 15.77
N GLY A 42 1.27 -8.34 14.69
CA GLY A 42 2.08 -7.12 14.55
C GLY A 42 1.35 -5.95 13.89
N LEU A 43 0.05 -6.10 13.58
CA LEU A 43 -0.71 -5.04 12.92
C LEU A 43 -1.09 -3.95 13.94
N GLU A 44 -0.38 -2.83 13.87
CA GLU A 44 -0.69 -1.63 14.64
C GLU A 44 -2.09 -1.12 14.28
N ARG A 45 -3.02 -1.18 15.24
CA ARG A 45 -4.36 -0.62 15.08
C ARG A 45 -4.37 0.82 15.56
N GLU A 46 -4.22 1.75 14.63
CA GLU A 46 -4.50 3.16 14.88
C GLU A 46 -6.03 3.36 14.92
N SER A 47 -6.57 3.74 16.07
CA SER A 47 -8.01 3.99 16.24
C SER A 47 -8.50 5.28 15.57
N TRP A 48 -7.57 6.18 15.21
CA TRP A 48 -7.85 7.38 14.42
C TRP A 48 -6.70 7.64 13.45
N PRO A 49 -6.90 7.53 12.13
CA PRO A 49 -5.83 7.86 11.20
C PRO A 49 -5.44 9.34 11.40
N VAL A 50 -4.16 9.59 11.67
CA VAL A 50 -3.61 10.94 11.71
C VAL A 50 -3.57 11.45 10.27
N LEU A 51 -4.66 12.07 9.83
CA LEU A 51 -4.69 12.83 8.59
C LEU A 51 -3.71 13.99 8.76
N ALA A 52 -2.50 13.84 8.22
CA ALA A 52 -1.49 14.88 8.24
C ALA A 52 -1.93 16.03 7.32
N PHE A 53 -2.75 16.94 7.85
CA PHE A 53 -3.02 18.22 7.23
C PHE A 53 -1.75 19.07 7.34
N ASN A 54 -0.99 19.18 6.25
CA ASN A 54 0.14 20.09 6.14
C ASN A 54 -0.38 21.54 6.15
N HIS A 55 -0.71 22.06 7.33
CA HIS A 55 -1.17 23.42 7.52
C HIS A 55 0.02 24.28 7.99
N ILE A 56 0.49 25.16 7.11
CA ILE A 56 1.51 26.16 7.45
C ILE A 56 0.75 27.41 7.89
N GLU A 57 0.79 27.72 9.18
CA GLU A 57 0.18 28.92 9.75
C GLU A 57 1.22 30.05 9.83
N GLY A 58 0.99 31.14 9.11
CA GLY A 58 1.85 32.34 9.12
C GLY A 58 1.11 33.52 9.73
N SER A 59 1.38 33.83 10.99
CA SER A 59 0.83 35.03 11.64
C SER A 59 1.81 36.20 11.53
N VAL A 60 1.41 37.29 10.87
CA VAL A 60 2.18 38.54 10.85
C VAL A 60 1.40 39.60 11.64
N ALA A 61 1.94 40.00 12.80
CA ALA A 61 1.40 41.13 13.55
C ALA A 61 2.01 42.43 13.01
N TYR A 62 1.18 43.32 12.46
CA TYR A 62 1.58 44.65 12.01
C TYR A 62 0.85 45.74 12.83
N PRO A 63 1.39 46.16 13.98
CA PRO A 63 0.80 47.22 14.78
C PRO A 63 1.11 48.58 14.12
N GLY A 64 0.08 49.27 13.64
CA GLY A 64 0.17 50.65 13.16
C GLY A 64 -0.01 50.89 11.66
N ALA A 65 -0.38 49.89 10.86
CA ALA A 65 -0.74 50.07 9.45
C ALA A 65 -2.26 50.26 9.27
N THR A 66 -2.66 51.12 8.33
CA THR A 66 -4.07 51.28 7.94
C THR A 66 -4.50 50.03 7.15
N PRO A 67 -5.74 49.51 7.30
CA PRO A 67 -6.17 48.25 6.67
C PRO A 67 -5.85 48.13 5.17
N ASP A 68 -5.89 49.25 4.44
CA ASP A 68 -5.60 49.33 3.00
C ASP A 68 -4.13 48.96 2.67
N GLU A 69 -3.15 49.30 3.51
CA GLU A 69 -1.73 49.00 3.26
C GLU A 69 -1.38 47.53 3.50
N VAL A 70 -2.14 46.83 4.37
CA VAL A 70 -1.94 45.40 4.67
C VAL A 70 -2.52 44.51 3.56
N GLU A 71 -3.61 44.95 2.91
CA GLU A 71 -4.22 44.24 1.79
C GLU A 71 -3.25 44.17 0.58
N GLU A 72 -2.59 45.28 0.26
CA GLU A 72 -1.66 45.34 -0.88
C GLU A 72 -0.33 44.59 -0.63
N ALA A 73 0.13 44.50 0.62
CA ALA A 73 1.42 43.90 0.96
C ALA A 73 1.41 42.37 1.18
N ILE A 74 0.26 41.77 1.56
CA ILE A 74 0.19 40.35 1.95
C ILE A 74 -0.79 39.53 1.09
N VAL A 75 -1.87 40.14 0.56
CA VAL A 75 -2.93 39.38 -0.13
C VAL A 75 -2.74 39.33 -1.65
N VAL A 76 -2.01 40.28 -2.24
CA VAL A 76 -1.95 40.44 -3.71
C VAL A 76 -0.65 39.91 -4.34
N LYS A 77 0.42 39.60 -3.59
CA LYS A 77 1.68 39.11 -4.17
C LYS A 77 2.24 37.84 -3.53
#